data_AF-A0A6G4ATK6-F1
#
_entry.id   AF-A0A6G4ATK6-F1
#
_cell.length_a   1.000
_cell.length_b   1.000
_cell.length_c   1.000
_cell.angle_alpha   90.00
_cell.angle_beta   90.00
_cell.angle_gamma   90.00
#
_symmetry.space_group_name_H-M   'P 1'
#
loop_
_entity.id
_entity.type
_entity.pdbx_description
1 polymer ?
#
loop_
_entity_poly.entity_id
_entity_poly.type
_entity_poly.pdbx_seq_one_letter_code
_entity_poly.pdbx_strand_id
1 'polypeptide(L)'
;AAYAAEDEAVSGPATAAVRLLSLDPFDATAVLARLAPELDQVAARAADAARRALDEGPGALPAASAPLLDIAAEQHATWSVRLFAS
;
A
#
# COMPACT_ATOMS: atom_id res chain seq x y z
N ALA A 1 14.37 -5.20 -1.87
CA ALA A 1 13.35 -4.74 -2.85
C ALA A 1 11.96 -4.81 -2.24
N ALA A 2 11.43 -6.01 -1.91
CA ALA A 2 10.08 -6.15 -1.31
C ALA A 2 9.87 -5.26 -0.06
N TYR A 3 10.73 -5.38 0.95
CA TYR A 3 10.65 -4.55 2.16
C TYR A 3 10.68 -3.02 1.91
N ALA A 4 11.50 -2.57 0.95
CA ALA A 4 11.59 -1.15 0.63
C ALA A 4 10.32 -0.65 -0.07
N ALA A 5 9.76 -1.46 -0.97
CA ALA A 5 8.50 -1.14 -1.65
C ALA A 5 7.32 -1.09 -0.68
N GLU A 6 7.30 -1.98 0.32
CA GLU A 6 6.25 -2.01 1.33
C GLU A 6 6.33 -0.84 2.30
N ASP A 7 7.54 -0.48 2.76
CA ASP A 7 7.74 0.71 3.59
C ASP A 7 7.28 1.99 2.87
N GLU A 8 7.61 2.14 1.59
CA GLU A 8 7.16 3.27 0.77
C GLU A 8 5.63 3.26 0.61
N ALA A 9 5.02 2.09 0.41
CA ALA A 9 3.58 1.93 0.24
C ALA A 9 2.77 2.38 1.46
N VAL A 10 3.31 2.29 2.68
CA VAL A 10 2.61 2.71 3.91
C VAL A 10 3.03 4.09 4.42
N SER A 11 4.28 4.50 4.18
CA SER A 11 4.81 5.77 4.68
C SER A 11 4.16 6.98 4.01
N GLY A 12 3.86 6.89 2.71
CA GLY A 12 3.13 7.93 1.97
C GLY A 12 1.74 8.20 2.54
N PRO A 13 0.85 7.19 2.62
CA PRO A 13 -0.47 7.31 3.23
C PRO A 13 -0.45 7.77 4.69
N ALA A 14 0.48 7.28 5.51
CA ALA A 14 0.60 7.72 6.91
C ALA A 14 0.93 9.22 7.00
N THR A 15 1.87 9.70 6.18
CA THR A 15 2.21 11.12 6.09
C THR A 15 1.04 11.95 5.59
N ALA A 16 0.29 11.45 4.60
CA ALA A 16 -0.90 12.12 4.09
C ALA A 16 -1.99 12.23 5.18
N ALA A 17 -2.24 11.18 5.95
CA ALA A 17 -3.22 11.19 7.02
C ALA A 17 -2.90 12.23 8.10
N VAL A 18 -1.64 12.33 8.53
CA VAL A 18 -1.18 13.39 9.46
C VAL A 18 -1.49 14.77 8.91
N ARG A 19 -1.14 15.04 7.64
CA ARG A 19 -1.32 16.39 7.05
C ARG A 19 -2.77 16.73 6.73
N LEU A 20 -3.55 15.79 6.23
CA LEU A 20 -4.93 16.02 5.79
C LEU A 20 -5.93 16.01 6.93
N LEU A 21 -5.70 15.17 7.94
CA LEU A 21 -6.63 14.97 9.06
C LEU A 21 -6.11 15.58 10.37
N SER A 22 -4.94 16.21 10.35
CA SER A 22 -4.30 16.83 11.53
C SER A 22 -4.09 15.84 12.69
N LEU A 23 -3.70 14.60 12.36
CA LEU A 23 -3.41 13.57 13.36
C LEU A 23 -2.06 13.81 14.04
N ASP A 24 -1.88 13.21 15.22
CA ASP A 24 -0.58 13.20 15.90
C ASP A 24 0.45 12.34 15.11
N PRO A 25 1.61 12.91 14.73
CA PRO A 25 2.69 12.16 14.09
C PRO A 25 3.18 10.95 14.91
N PHE A 26 3.11 11.00 16.24
CA PHE A 26 3.50 9.89 17.10
C PHE A 26 2.50 8.73 17.01
N ASP A 27 1.21 9.02 16.90
CA ASP A 27 0.18 8.00 16.69
C ASP A 27 0.35 7.32 15.33
N ALA A 28 0.62 8.09 14.27
CA ALA A 28 0.92 7.54 12.95
C ALA A 28 2.17 6.63 12.98
N THR A 29 3.23 7.06 13.66
CA THR A 29 4.44 6.25 13.86
C THR A 29 4.13 4.96 14.62
N ALA A 30 3.29 5.04 15.66
CA ALA A 30 2.89 3.88 16.45
C ALA A 30 2.06 2.88 15.63
N VAL A 31 1.20 3.36 14.71
CA VAL A 31 0.47 2.51 13.76
C VAL A 31 1.44 1.80 12.81
N LEU A 32 2.39 2.53 12.22
CA LEU A 32 3.38 1.95 11.31
C LEU A 32 4.22 0.87 12.01
N ALA A 33 4.69 1.14 13.24
CA ALA A 33 5.44 0.16 14.02
C ALA A 33 4.62 -1.10 14.31
N ARG A 34 3.29 -0.96 14.53
CA ARG A 34 2.41 -2.11 14.73
C ARG A 34 2.14 -2.91 13.47
N LEU A 35 2.23 -2.30 12.27
CA LEU A 35 2.05 -2.97 10.98
C LEU A 35 3.29 -3.76 10.52
N ALA A 36 4.45 -3.56 11.15
CA ALA A 36 5.69 -4.17 10.69
C ALA A 36 5.62 -5.71 10.55
N PRO A 37 5.04 -6.48 11.49
CA PRO A 37 4.92 -7.93 11.34
C PRO A 37 4.03 -8.35 10.15
N GLU A 38 2.99 -7.59 9.83
CA GLU A 38 2.14 -7.82 8.68
C GLU A 38 2.86 -7.50 7.38
N LEU A 39 3.66 -6.43 7.33
CA LEU A 39 4.51 -6.10 6.17
C LEU A 39 5.51 -7.24 5.91
N ASP A 40 6.17 -7.76 6.94
CA ASP A 40 7.08 -8.91 6.79
C ASP A 40 6.40 -10.12 6.11
N GLN A 41 5.12 -10.36 6.41
CA GLN A 41 4.35 -11.41 5.76
C GLN A 41 4.02 -11.11 4.29
N VAL A 42 3.71 -9.85 3.96
CA VAL A 42 3.50 -9.43 2.57
C VAL A 42 4.81 -9.57 1.78
N ALA A 43 5.95 -9.20 2.36
CA ALA A 43 7.25 -9.31 1.69
C ALA A 43 7.58 -10.77 1.37
N ALA A 44 7.33 -11.66 2.32
CA ALA A 44 7.51 -13.09 2.14
C ALA A 44 6.61 -13.65 1.03
N ARG A 45 5.32 -13.27 1.00
CA ARG A 45 4.37 -13.70 -0.04
C ARG A 45 4.73 -13.13 -1.42
N ALA A 46 5.16 -11.88 -1.49
CA ALA A 46 5.61 -11.25 -2.72
C ALA A 46 6.84 -11.95 -3.29
N ALA A 47 7.82 -12.28 -2.44
CA ALA A 47 9.01 -13.02 -2.85
C ALA A 47 8.70 -14.46 -3.31
N ASP A 48 7.72 -15.13 -2.70
CA ASP A 48 7.26 -16.44 -3.15
C ASP A 48 6.56 -16.36 -4.51
N ALA A 49 5.60 -15.45 -4.67
CA ALA A 49 4.88 -15.27 -5.93
C ALA A 49 5.82 -14.89 -7.09
N ALA A 50 6.79 -14.01 -6.83
CA ALA A 50 7.81 -13.64 -7.81
C ALA A 50 8.65 -14.84 -8.28
N ARG A 51 8.92 -15.79 -7.38
CA ARG A 51 9.66 -17.01 -7.69
C ARG A 51 8.82 -17.98 -8.53
N ARG A 52 7.56 -18.21 -8.14
CA ARG A 52 6.63 -19.05 -8.90
C ARG A 52 6.41 -18.51 -10.31
N ALA A 53 6.36 -17.19 -10.47
CA ALA A 53 6.20 -16.57 -11.78
C ALA A 53 7.36 -16.83 -12.76
N LEU A 54 8.55 -17.24 -12.29
CA LEU A 54 9.64 -17.68 -13.16
C LEU A 54 9.34 -19.00 -13.86
N ASP A 55 8.62 -19.90 -13.18
CA ASP A 55 8.31 -21.25 -13.68
C ASP A 55 6.92 -21.32 -14.32
N GLU A 56 5.93 -20.65 -13.72
CA GLU A 56 4.51 -20.67 -14.08
C GLU A 56 4.10 -19.49 -14.99
N GLY A 57 4.99 -18.52 -15.17
CA GLY A 57 4.75 -17.28 -15.91
C GLY A 57 4.03 -16.20 -15.11
N PRO A 58 3.78 -15.02 -15.72
CA PRO A 58 3.24 -13.84 -15.02
C PRO A 58 1.86 -14.05 -14.38
N GLY A 59 1.07 -15.03 -14.85
CA GLY A 59 -0.23 -15.36 -14.29
C GLY A 59 -0.19 -15.89 -12.85
N ALA A 60 0.98 -16.31 -12.36
CA ALA A 60 1.18 -16.70 -10.96
C ALA A 60 1.31 -15.50 -10.00
N LEU A 61 1.50 -14.28 -10.53
CA LEU A 61 1.53 -13.07 -9.71
C LEU A 61 0.12 -12.72 -9.22
N PRO A 62 -0.02 -12.25 -7.96
CA PRO A 62 -1.32 -11.89 -7.42
C PRO A 62 -1.88 -10.65 -8.15
N ALA A 63 -3.13 -10.77 -8.61
CA ALA A 63 -3.91 -9.69 -9.22
C ALA A 63 -5.32 -9.64 -8.60
N ALA A 64 -5.38 -9.67 -7.27
CA ALA A 64 -6.65 -9.60 -6.55
C ALA A 64 -7.31 -8.23 -6.78
N SER A 65 -8.61 -8.21 -7.02
CA SER A 65 -9.37 -6.95 -7.06
C SER A 65 -9.50 -6.36 -5.66
N ALA A 66 -9.64 -5.03 -5.59
CA ALA A 66 -9.87 -4.30 -4.35
C ALA A 66 -11.07 -3.36 -4.53
N PRO A 67 -12.31 -3.88 -4.60
CA PRO A 67 -13.46 -3.13 -5.10
C PRO A 67 -13.69 -1.78 -4.42
N LEU A 68 -13.45 -1.68 -3.10
CA LEU A 68 -13.59 -0.42 -2.38
C LEU A 68 -12.51 0.60 -2.76
N LEU A 69 -11.28 0.16 -2.96
CA LEU A 69 -10.19 1.03 -3.43
C LEU A 69 -10.41 1.44 -4.89
N ASP A 70 -10.88 0.53 -5.73
CA ASP A 70 -11.20 0.81 -7.13
C ASP A 70 -12.29 1.89 -7.23
N ILE A 71 -13.38 1.75 -6.46
CA ILE A 71 -14.45 2.76 -6.40
C ILE A 71 -13.94 4.10 -5.84
N ALA A 72 -13.13 4.07 -4.77
CA ALA A 72 -12.59 5.29 -4.18
C ALA A 72 -11.65 6.03 -5.15
N ALA A 73 -10.85 5.31 -5.92
CA ALA A 73 -9.97 5.87 -6.95
C ALA A 73 -10.78 6.54 -8.07
N GLU A 74 -11.83 5.87 -8.57
CA GLU A 74 -12.75 6.46 -9.56
C GLU A 74 -13.42 7.72 -9.02
N GLN A 75 -13.87 7.68 -7.76
CA GLN A 75 -14.45 8.86 -7.10
C GLN A 75 -13.44 10.00 -7.00
N HIS A 76 -12.20 9.75 -6.54
CA HIS A 76 -11.16 10.76 -6.46
C HIS A 76 -10.82 11.36 -7.83
N ALA A 77 -10.81 10.56 -8.90
CA ALA A 77 -10.59 11.03 -10.27
C ALA A 77 -11.64 12.07 -10.73
N THR A 78 -12.84 12.04 -10.17
CA THR A 78 -13.91 13.02 -10.47
C THR A 78 -13.80 14.34 -9.69
N TRP A 79 -12.90 14.46 -8.71
CA TRP A 79 -12.81 15.66 -7.87
C TRP A 79 -12.27 16.86 -8.65
N SER A 80 -12.92 18.01 -8.49
CA SER A 80 -12.53 19.26 -9.16
C SER A 80 -11.23 19.86 -8.62
N VAL A 81 -10.92 19.62 -7.35
CA VAL A 81 -9.66 20.01 -6.70
C VAL A 81 -9.06 18.79 -6.04
N ARG A 82 -7.78 18.53 -6.32
CA ARG A 82 -7.03 17.38 -5.77
C ARG A 82 -5.70 17.84 -5.22
N LEU A 83 -5.34 17.33 -4.05
CA LEU A 83 -4.03 17.56 -3.42
C LEU A 83 -3.01 16.48 -3.78
N PHE A 84 -3.50 15.35 -4.33
CA PHE A 84 -2.71 14.21 -4.80
C PHE A 84 -3.12 13.84 -6.22
N ALA A 85 -2.22 13.22 -6.97
CA ALA A 85 -2.52 12.74 -8.32
C ALA A 85 -3.44 11.52 -8.32
N SER A 86 -3.53 10.81 -7.19
CA SER A 86 -4.30 9.58 -6.96
C SER A 86 -4.77 9.50 -5.51
#